data_AF-A0AAW1R9B1-F1
#
_entry.id   AF-A0AAW1R9B1-F1
#
_cell.length_a   1.000
_cell.length_b   1.000
_cell.length_c   1.000
_cell.angle_alpha   90.00
_cell.angle_beta   90.00
_cell.angle_gamma   90.00
#
_symmetry.space_group_name_H-M   'P 1'
#
loop_
_entity.id
_entity.type
_entity.pdbx_description
1 polymer ?
#
loop_
_entity_poly.entity_id
_entity_poly.type
_entity_poly.pdbx_seq_one_letter_code
_entity_poly.pdbx_strand_id
1 'polypeptide(L)'
;MKRAKRQVACITLGIALFTWVYVFAAMMILAPFIPITLHLRQRQVEAIASLAATLMIARSPASAIAVLKETDGKGPFCSLVMAVVVVKDVLVFLCFALNIEFANTVMKDTAVIPLLQLVEPLGSLLVSILLGLGGGSVLGGLLQRQGGAVGTKPAASLARQIPQLIQAKRGVALVLATGCCIFWTAQGLKAEPLLACVLAGIITTNRRTESASKAVQEELSATLTQLMPVINVAFFGLAGATLKLGAVLGTLWIAVVVWAVRLGAIYCGSWVGCWLGRSPTDHRRRMWYGMVTQAGVALGLAKSVATRFPDWGPEFATIMVSVVVMNLIAGPPMFRSAVISAGEARALGAASMTDEFEAEADAVRDSSSRALNKSHSKSSSNNLMALKHDHAGSQDSKADAALRAVTPRGTMPMASNV
;
A
#
# COMPACT_ATOMS: atom_id res chain seq x y z
N MET A 1 -22.36 10.24 -9.22
CA MET A 1 -21.23 9.95 -10.14
C MET A 1 -20.52 11.17 -10.73
N LYS A 2 -21.21 12.15 -11.36
CA LYS A 2 -20.53 13.29 -12.04
C LYS A 2 -19.63 14.13 -11.11
N ARG A 3 -20.07 14.41 -9.87
CA ARG A 3 -19.30 15.18 -8.88
C ARG A 3 -18.00 14.49 -8.44
N ALA A 4 -18.05 13.19 -8.16
CA ALA A 4 -16.88 12.40 -7.78
C ALA A 4 -15.83 12.31 -8.91
N LYS A 5 -16.29 12.11 -10.16
CA LYS A 5 -15.39 12.12 -11.34
C LYS A 5 -14.67 13.46 -11.48
N ARG A 6 -15.40 14.57 -11.31
CA ARG A 6 -14.82 15.93 -11.34
C ARG A 6 -13.79 16.13 -10.23
N GLN A 7 -14.09 15.70 -9.00
CA GLN A 7 -13.15 15.79 -7.88
C GLN A 7 -11.83 15.07 -8.18
N VAL A 8 -11.92 13.80 -8.60
CA VAL A 8 -10.75 12.99 -8.95
C VAL A 8 -9.95 13.65 -10.07
N ALA A 9 -10.60 14.08 -11.15
CA ALA A 9 -9.93 14.74 -12.27
C ALA A 9 -9.22 16.03 -11.86
N CYS A 10 -9.89 16.93 -11.12
CA CYS A 10 -9.29 18.19 -10.67
C CYS A 10 -8.10 17.98 -9.73
N ILE A 11 -8.19 17.01 -8.83
CA ILE A 11 -7.08 16.70 -7.91
C ILE A 11 -5.91 16.06 -8.65
N THR A 12 -6.17 15.08 -9.51
CA THR A 12 -5.12 14.43 -10.30
C THR A 12 -4.41 15.43 -11.20
N LEU A 13 -5.14 16.26 -11.95
CA LEU A 13 -4.56 17.28 -12.82
C LEU A 13 -3.84 18.37 -12.03
N GLY A 14 -4.39 18.80 -10.89
CA GLY A 14 -3.76 19.78 -10.00
C GLY A 14 -2.42 19.27 -9.48
N ILE A 15 -2.38 18.05 -8.93
CA ILE A 15 -1.12 17.44 -8.46
C ILE A 15 -0.14 17.28 -9.62
N ALA A 16 -0.57 16.74 -10.76
CA ALA A 16 0.29 16.51 -11.92
C ALA A 16 0.91 17.82 -12.42
N LEU A 17 0.10 18.86 -12.64
CA LEU A 17 0.54 20.15 -13.16
C LEU A 17 1.52 20.85 -12.20
N PHE A 18 1.14 21.01 -10.93
CA PHE A 18 1.99 21.70 -9.96
C PHE A 18 3.29 20.95 -9.71
N THR A 19 3.23 19.62 -9.56
CA THR A 19 4.43 18.80 -9.39
C THR A 19 5.34 18.92 -10.60
N TRP A 20 4.78 18.87 -11.82
CA TRP A 20 5.57 19.00 -13.03
C TRP A 20 6.24 20.38 -13.11
N VAL A 21 5.48 21.47 -12.95
CA VAL A 21 6.01 22.84 -13.06
C VAL A 21 7.08 23.12 -12.00
N TYR A 22 6.82 22.77 -10.74
CA TYR A 22 7.75 23.06 -9.64
C TYR A 22 9.04 22.25 -9.76
N VAL A 23 8.93 20.95 -10.03
CA VAL A 23 10.11 20.10 -10.18
C VAL A 23 10.87 20.45 -11.45
N PHE A 24 10.20 20.75 -12.55
CA PHE A 24 10.86 21.22 -13.77
C PHE A 24 11.66 22.49 -13.50
N ALA A 25 11.04 23.51 -12.89
CA ALA A 25 11.71 24.75 -12.53
C ALA A 25 12.89 24.51 -11.58
N ALA A 26 12.72 23.67 -10.56
CA ALA A 26 13.81 23.33 -9.64
C ALA A 26 14.97 22.63 -10.35
N MET A 27 14.69 21.68 -11.26
CA MET A 27 15.72 21.01 -12.04
C MET A 27 16.46 21.98 -12.97
N MET A 28 15.75 22.95 -13.57
CA MET A 28 16.38 23.99 -14.38
C MET A 28 17.29 24.90 -13.54
N ILE A 29 16.87 25.27 -12.33
CA ILE A 29 17.67 26.07 -11.39
C ILE A 29 18.88 25.26 -10.88
N LEU A 30 18.71 23.95 -10.67
CA LEU A 30 19.74 23.06 -10.17
C LEU A 30 20.70 22.56 -11.27
N ALA A 31 20.36 22.73 -12.56
CA ALA A 31 21.16 22.27 -13.69
C ALA A 31 22.64 22.74 -13.66
N PRO A 32 22.99 23.97 -13.25
CA PRO A 32 24.40 24.37 -13.13
C PRO A 32 25.19 23.58 -12.07
N PHE A 33 24.50 22.90 -11.16
CA PHE A 33 25.11 22.14 -10.07
C PHE A 33 25.12 20.63 -10.30
N ILE A 34 24.50 20.16 -11.37
CA ILE A 34 24.47 18.74 -11.74
C ILE A 34 25.56 18.52 -12.79
N PRO A 35 26.56 17.65 -12.53
CA PRO A 35 27.68 17.42 -13.46
C PRO A 35 27.27 17.04 -14.88
N ILE A 36 26.22 16.22 -15.06
CA ILE A 36 25.76 15.81 -16.39
C ILE A 36 25.31 16.97 -17.26
N THR A 37 24.68 18.00 -16.66
CA THR A 37 24.03 19.07 -17.42
C THR A 37 24.99 20.16 -17.85
N LEU A 38 26.20 20.19 -17.29
CA LEU A 38 27.24 21.17 -17.65
C LEU A 38 27.72 21.06 -19.11
N HIS A 39 27.68 19.86 -19.68
CA HIS A 39 28.15 19.58 -21.03
C HIS A 39 27.01 19.52 -22.06
N LEU A 40 25.77 19.74 -21.62
CA LEU A 40 24.58 19.59 -22.44
C LEU A 40 24.08 20.95 -22.94
N ARG A 41 23.45 20.93 -24.11
CA ARG A 41 22.74 22.11 -24.61
C ARG A 41 21.49 22.36 -23.79
N GLN A 42 21.04 23.61 -23.76
CA GLN A 42 19.83 24.04 -23.06
C GLN A 42 18.62 23.14 -23.32
N ARG A 43 18.38 22.76 -24.59
CA ARG A 43 17.27 21.86 -24.96
C ARG A 43 17.39 20.47 -24.34
N GLN A 44 18.61 19.93 -24.23
CA GLN A 44 18.87 18.63 -23.61
C GLN A 44 18.67 18.69 -22.10
N VAL A 45 19.09 19.79 -21.46
CA VAL A 45 18.82 20.06 -20.03
C VAL A 45 17.31 20.13 -19.77
N GLU A 46 16.56 20.84 -20.62
CA GLU A 46 15.09 20.91 -20.53
C GLU A 46 14.44 19.54 -20.68
N ALA A 47 14.93 18.67 -21.57
CA ALA A 47 14.43 17.31 -21.71
C ALA A 47 14.67 16.46 -20.45
N ILE A 48 15.85 16.55 -19.84
CA ILE A 48 16.17 15.86 -18.58
C ILE A 48 15.31 16.40 -17.43
N ALA A 49 15.18 17.73 -17.31
CA ALA A 49 14.34 18.38 -16.31
C ALA A 49 12.87 17.97 -16.45
N SER A 50 12.37 17.89 -17.69
CA SER A 50 11.02 17.41 -18.01
C SER A 50 10.84 15.96 -17.56
N LEU A 51 11.81 15.07 -17.82
CA LEU A 51 11.74 13.68 -17.39
C LEU A 51 11.71 13.54 -15.87
N ALA A 52 12.56 14.28 -15.15
CA ALA A 52 12.54 14.34 -13.69
C ALA A 52 11.17 14.82 -13.18
N ALA A 53 10.63 15.87 -13.79
CA ALA A 53 9.32 16.43 -13.45
C ALA A 53 8.19 15.41 -13.63
N THR A 54 8.15 14.69 -14.76
CA THR A 54 7.15 13.64 -15.00
C THR A 54 7.29 12.47 -14.03
N LEU A 55 8.52 12.03 -13.74
CA LEU A 55 8.79 10.97 -12.78
C LEU A 55 8.28 11.34 -11.38
N MET A 56 8.44 12.61 -10.97
CA MET A 56 8.01 13.07 -9.65
C MET A 56 6.50 13.10 -9.43
N ILE A 57 5.69 13.06 -10.50
CA ILE A 57 4.23 12.93 -10.40
C ILE A 57 3.85 11.55 -9.84
N ALA A 58 4.68 10.52 -10.05
CA ALA A 58 4.41 9.14 -9.63
C ALA A 58 4.05 9.02 -8.14
N ARG A 59 3.18 8.05 -7.82
CA ARG A 59 2.82 7.64 -6.46
C ARG A 59 2.91 6.11 -6.36
N SER A 60 3.04 5.60 -5.13
CA SER A 60 2.91 4.17 -4.84
C SER A 60 1.48 3.78 -4.47
N PRO A 61 0.76 3.01 -5.30
CA PRO A 61 -0.53 2.43 -4.92
C PRO A 61 -0.38 1.33 -3.86
N ALA A 62 0.68 0.53 -3.95
CA ALA A 62 0.93 -0.56 -3.01
C ALA A 62 1.12 -0.06 -1.57
N SER A 63 1.87 1.04 -1.38
CA SER A 63 2.03 1.65 -0.05
C SER A 63 0.72 2.23 0.48
N ALA A 64 -0.10 2.84 -0.39
CA ALA A 64 -1.41 3.34 0.02
C ALA A 64 -2.32 2.18 0.49
N ILE A 65 -2.37 1.08 -0.26
CA ILE A 65 -3.14 -0.11 0.11
C ILE A 65 -2.65 -0.71 1.43
N ALA A 66 -1.32 -0.79 1.64
CA ALA A 66 -0.75 -1.30 2.87
C ALA A 66 -1.18 -0.48 4.10
N VAL A 67 -1.07 0.85 4.03
CA VAL A 67 -1.50 1.75 5.12
C VAL A 67 -3.01 1.66 5.38
N LEU A 68 -3.83 1.58 4.32
CA LEU A 68 -5.28 1.40 4.48
C LEU A 68 -5.64 0.06 5.10
N LYS A 69 -4.93 -1.01 4.73
CA LYS A 69 -5.12 -2.34 5.33
C LYS A 69 -4.69 -2.36 6.80
N GLU A 70 -3.56 -1.73 7.13
CA GLU A 70 -3.06 -1.61 8.51
C GLU A 70 -4.02 -0.83 9.41
N THR A 71 -4.61 0.26 8.90
CA THR A 71 -5.50 1.15 9.66
C THR A 71 -6.98 0.73 9.66
N ASP A 72 -7.33 -0.32 8.90
CA ASP A 72 -8.71 -0.59 8.44
C ASP A 72 -9.42 0.70 7.95
N GLY A 73 -8.70 1.48 7.15
CA GLY A 73 -9.08 2.81 6.68
C GLY A 73 -10.27 2.77 5.74
N LYS A 74 -11.45 3.22 6.18
CA LYS A 74 -12.69 3.20 5.38
C LYS A 74 -13.48 4.49 5.51
N GLY A 75 -13.59 5.21 4.40
CA GLY A 75 -14.50 6.35 4.27
C GLY A 75 -14.31 7.13 2.96
N PRO A 76 -14.98 8.28 2.83
CA PRO A 76 -14.90 9.14 1.66
C PRO A 76 -13.48 9.65 1.34
N PHE A 77 -12.65 9.94 2.33
CA PHE A 77 -11.28 10.41 2.13
C PHE A 77 -10.38 9.29 1.61
N CYS A 78 -10.37 8.12 2.25
CA CYS A 78 -9.64 6.94 1.80
C CYS A 78 -10.03 6.55 0.36
N SER A 79 -11.34 6.57 0.07
CA SER A 79 -11.87 6.26 -1.27
C SER A 79 -11.40 7.27 -2.32
N LEU A 80 -11.38 8.57 -1.97
CA LEU A 80 -10.92 9.64 -2.85
C LEU A 80 -9.42 9.53 -3.13
N VAL A 81 -8.60 9.25 -2.10
CA VAL A 81 -7.16 9.00 -2.24
C VAL A 81 -6.94 7.85 -3.22
N MET A 82 -7.58 6.69 -3.01
CA MET A 82 -7.41 5.54 -3.89
C MET A 82 -7.81 5.84 -5.34
N ALA A 83 -8.93 6.53 -5.54
CA ALA A 83 -9.38 6.90 -6.88
C ALA A 83 -8.37 7.83 -7.58
N VAL A 84 -7.83 8.83 -6.88
CA VAL A 84 -6.80 9.73 -7.42
C VAL A 84 -5.52 8.97 -7.74
N VAL A 85 -5.06 8.08 -6.85
CA VAL A 85 -3.85 7.29 -7.07
C VAL A 85 -3.95 6.44 -8.33
N VAL A 86 -5.05 5.70 -8.52
CA VAL A 86 -5.25 4.84 -9.69
C VAL A 86 -5.28 5.66 -10.99
N VAL A 87 -6.03 6.75 -11.03
CA VAL A 87 -6.12 7.60 -12.24
C VAL A 87 -4.78 8.28 -12.52
N LYS A 88 -4.08 8.73 -11.49
CA LYS A 88 -2.78 9.39 -11.62
C LYS A 88 -1.71 8.44 -12.15
N ASP A 89 -1.69 7.19 -11.70
CA ASP A 89 -0.69 6.21 -12.16
C ASP A 89 -0.78 5.97 -13.67
N VAL A 90 -2.00 5.86 -14.22
CA VAL A 90 -2.20 5.75 -15.69
C VAL A 90 -1.69 7.00 -16.41
N LEU A 91 -2.00 8.19 -15.87
CA LEU A 91 -1.53 9.46 -16.43
C LEU A 91 0.01 9.53 -16.45
N VAL A 92 0.67 9.11 -15.36
CA VAL A 92 2.14 9.13 -15.25
C VAL A 92 2.78 8.24 -16.30
N PHE A 93 2.28 7.02 -16.50
CA PHE A 93 2.82 6.15 -17.54
C PHE A 93 2.67 6.74 -18.94
N LEU A 94 1.50 7.30 -19.26
CA LEU A 94 1.25 7.94 -20.55
C LEU A 94 2.19 9.14 -20.77
N CYS A 95 2.26 10.05 -19.79
CA CYS A 95 3.13 11.22 -19.87
C CYS A 95 4.60 10.82 -19.96
N PHE A 96 5.04 9.81 -19.21
CA PHE A 96 6.42 9.36 -19.19
C PHE A 96 6.83 8.70 -20.51
N ALA A 97 5.97 7.85 -21.08
CA ALA A 97 6.22 7.22 -22.37
C ALA A 97 6.36 8.25 -23.51
N LEU A 98 5.57 9.33 -23.50
CA LEU A 98 5.74 10.43 -24.46
C LEU A 98 7.03 11.22 -24.19
N ASN A 99 7.33 11.49 -22.92
CA ASN A 99 8.46 12.33 -22.54
C ASN A 99 9.82 11.64 -22.76
N ILE A 100 9.91 10.31 -22.60
CA ILE A 100 11.14 9.57 -22.84
C ILE A 100 11.53 9.56 -24.33
N GLU A 101 10.54 9.48 -25.22
CA GLU A 101 10.79 9.57 -26.66
C GLU A 101 11.05 11.01 -27.11
N PHE A 102 10.39 12.00 -26.50
CA PHE A 102 10.77 13.40 -26.68
C PHE A 102 12.23 13.63 -26.29
N ALA A 103 12.67 13.14 -25.13
CA ALA A 103 14.06 13.22 -24.72
C ALA A 103 15.01 12.49 -25.69
N ASN A 104 14.62 11.33 -26.20
CA ASN A 104 15.40 10.58 -27.19
C ASN A 104 15.64 11.38 -28.47
N THR A 105 14.61 12.05 -28.99
CA THR A 105 14.73 12.91 -30.17
C THR A 105 15.62 14.13 -29.92
N VAL A 106 15.44 14.78 -28.76
CA VAL A 106 16.26 15.96 -28.39
C VAL A 106 17.72 15.57 -28.19
N MET A 107 18.01 14.41 -27.61
CA MET A 107 19.37 13.93 -27.40
C MET A 107 20.09 13.58 -28.71
N LYS A 108 19.36 13.22 -29.78
CA LYS A 108 19.91 12.96 -31.12
C LYS A 108 20.12 14.23 -31.95
N ASP A 109 19.87 15.42 -31.39
CA ASP A 109 20.05 16.72 -32.05
C ASP A 109 19.37 16.86 -33.41
N THR A 110 18.22 16.19 -33.59
CA THR A 110 17.45 16.32 -34.83
C THR A 110 16.75 17.68 -34.83
N ALA A 111 17.17 18.59 -35.72
CA ALA A 111 16.81 20.02 -35.71
C ALA A 111 15.32 20.31 -35.95
N VAL A 112 14.61 19.36 -36.55
CA VAL A 112 13.17 19.40 -36.81
C VAL A 112 12.62 18.12 -36.22
N ILE A 113 11.52 18.18 -35.45
CA ILE A 113 10.72 16.99 -35.16
C ILE A 113 9.81 16.83 -36.38
N PRO A 114 10.14 15.99 -37.38
CA PRO A 114 9.17 15.70 -38.43
C PRO A 114 7.98 15.02 -37.74
N LEU A 115 6.75 15.29 -38.19
CA LEU A 115 5.55 14.63 -37.66
C LEU A 115 5.71 13.09 -37.63
N LEU A 116 6.51 12.56 -38.56
CA LEU A 116 6.88 11.15 -38.66
C LEU A 116 7.67 10.61 -37.46
N GLN A 117 8.49 11.42 -36.78
CA GLN A 117 9.18 11.00 -35.55
C GLN A 117 8.25 10.93 -34.33
N LEU A 118 7.05 11.50 -34.41
CA LEU A 118 6.02 11.33 -33.38
C LEU A 118 5.26 10.01 -33.53
N VAL A 119 5.34 9.36 -34.70
CA VAL A 119 4.67 8.08 -34.99
C VAL A 119 5.32 6.93 -34.22
N GLU A 120 6.65 6.92 -34.06
CA GLU A 120 7.36 5.87 -33.31
C GLU A 120 6.93 5.81 -31.82
N PRO A 121 6.91 6.92 -31.05
CA PRO A 121 6.38 6.94 -29.68
C PRO A 121 4.91 6.57 -29.56
N LEU A 122 4.07 7.09 -30.45
CA LEU A 122 2.64 6.78 -30.44
C LEU A 122 2.41 5.32 -30.80
N GLY A 123 3.21 4.78 -31.73
CA GLY A 123 3.22 3.39 -32.13
C GLY A 123 3.63 2.47 -30.98
N SER A 124 4.72 2.77 -30.27
CA SER A 124 5.17 1.97 -29.12
C SER A 124 4.12 1.96 -28.00
N LEU A 125 3.44 3.08 -27.76
CA LEU A 125 2.35 3.16 -26.80
C LEU A 125 1.13 2.33 -27.24
N LEU A 126 0.74 2.42 -28.52
CA LEU A 126 -0.34 1.59 -29.08
C LEU A 126 -0.02 0.10 -28.98
N VAL A 127 1.21 -0.31 -29.31
CA VAL A 127 1.66 -1.71 -29.15
C VAL A 127 1.59 -2.14 -27.69
N SER A 128 2.03 -1.30 -26.75
CA SER A 128 1.93 -1.56 -25.30
C SER A 128 0.49 -1.79 -24.86
N ILE A 129 -0.44 -0.96 -25.37
CA ILE A 129 -1.87 -1.08 -25.10
C ILE A 129 -2.40 -2.40 -25.65
N LEU A 130 -2.13 -2.71 -26.91
CA LEU A 130 -2.59 -3.94 -27.55
C LEU A 130 -2.05 -5.19 -26.86
N LEU A 131 -0.77 -5.20 -26.49
CA LEU A 131 -0.16 -6.29 -25.72
C LEU A 131 -0.82 -6.45 -24.34
N GLY A 132 -1.09 -5.36 -23.65
CA GLY A 132 -1.81 -5.39 -22.37
C GLY A 132 -3.24 -5.92 -22.51
N LEU A 133 -3.99 -5.46 -23.53
CA LEU A 133 -5.33 -5.96 -23.84
C LEU A 133 -5.34 -7.45 -24.15
N GLY A 134 -4.42 -7.90 -25.01
CA GLY A 134 -4.28 -9.31 -25.40
C GLY A 134 -3.84 -10.19 -24.23
N GLY A 135 -2.73 -9.82 -23.57
CA GLY A 135 -2.18 -10.54 -22.43
C GLY A 135 -3.14 -10.64 -21.25
N GLY A 136 -3.84 -9.54 -20.93
CA GLY A 136 -4.85 -9.52 -19.87
C GLY A 136 -6.08 -10.38 -20.20
N SER A 137 -6.48 -10.42 -21.47
CA SER A 137 -7.59 -11.28 -21.93
C SER A 137 -7.22 -12.77 -21.85
N VAL A 138 -5.98 -13.12 -22.22
CA VAL A 138 -5.43 -14.48 -22.11
C VAL A 138 -5.36 -14.89 -20.64
N LEU A 139 -4.71 -14.10 -19.79
CA LEU A 139 -4.57 -14.39 -18.36
C LEU A 139 -5.94 -14.55 -17.70
N GLY A 140 -6.87 -13.61 -17.93
CA GLY A 140 -8.22 -13.72 -17.40
C GLY A 140 -8.97 -14.94 -17.91
N GLY A 141 -8.74 -15.36 -19.16
CA GLY A 141 -9.30 -16.59 -19.72
C GLY A 141 -8.75 -17.86 -19.06
N LEU A 142 -7.45 -17.87 -18.77
CA LEU A 142 -6.78 -18.99 -18.12
C LEU A 142 -7.20 -19.13 -16.64
N LEU A 143 -7.26 -18.02 -15.90
CA LEU A 143 -7.75 -18.00 -14.52
C LEU A 143 -9.23 -18.39 -14.45
N GLN A 144 -10.07 -17.85 -15.35
CA GLN A 144 -11.49 -18.24 -15.38
C GLN A 144 -11.70 -19.74 -15.64
N ARG A 145 -10.82 -20.38 -16.42
CA ARG A 145 -10.87 -21.85 -16.62
C ARG A 145 -10.44 -22.63 -15.39
N GLN A 146 -9.61 -22.06 -14.52
CA GLN A 146 -9.27 -22.66 -13.23
C GLN A 146 -10.41 -22.52 -12.23
N GLY A 147 -10.97 -21.32 -12.05
CA GLY A 147 -12.11 -21.08 -11.15
C GLY A 147 -13.45 -21.63 -11.64
N GLY A 148 -13.65 -21.75 -12.96
CA GLY A 148 -14.90 -22.21 -13.59
C GLY A 148 -15.21 -23.70 -13.41
N ALA A 149 -14.26 -24.51 -12.91
CA ALA A 149 -14.53 -25.89 -12.50
C ALA A 149 -15.32 -25.98 -11.17
N VAL A 150 -15.50 -24.86 -10.46
CA VAL A 150 -16.15 -24.80 -9.14
C VAL A 150 -17.64 -24.41 -9.24
N GLY A 151 -18.14 -23.95 -10.39
CA GLY A 151 -19.40 -23.21 -10.46
C GLY A 151 -20.67 -23.90 -10.95
N THR A 152 -20.66 -24.92 -11.83
CA THR A 152 -21.91 -25.27 -12.56
C THR A 152 -22.10 -26.73 -13.01
N LYS A 153 -21.45 -27.72 -12.40
CA LYS A 153 -21.80 -29.14 -12.70
C LYS A 153 -21.85 -30.01 -11.43
N PRO A 154 -22.89 -30.86 -11.24
CA PRO A 154 -23.00 -31.79 -10.12
C PRO A 154 -22.02 -32.99 -10.23
N ALA A 155 -20.99 -32.88 -11.06
CA ALA A 155 -19.86 -33.82 -11.13
C ALA A 155 -18.66 -33.35 -10.26
N ALA A 156 -18.88 -32.36 -9.39
CA ALA A 156 -17.89 -31.71 -8.54
C ALA A 156 -17.60 -32.46 -7.23
N SER A 157 -17.51 -33.80 -7.25
CA SER A 157 -17.06 -34.61 -6.12
C SER A 157 -15.62 -35.11 -6.29
N LEU A 158 -15.15 -35.40 -7.52
CA LEU A 158 -13.78 -35.87 -7.76
C LEU A 158 -12.74 -34.74 -7.92
N ALA A 159 -13.09 -33.62 -8.57
CA ALA A 159 -12.15 -32.49 -8.75
C ALA A 159 -11.87 -31.71 -7.45
N ARG A 160 -12.61 -32.01 -6.38
CA ARG A 160 -12.52 -31.38 -5.05
C ARG A 160 -11.25 -31.80 -4.28
N GLN A 161 -10.48 -32.76 -4.81
CA GLN A 161 -9.24 -33.28 -4.22
C GLN A 161 -7.96 -32.75 -4.88
N ILE A 162 -8.02 -31.77 -5.79
CA ILE A 162 -6.76 -31.07 -6.13
C ILE A 162 -6.38 -30.30 -4.86
N PRO A 163 -5.27 -30.62 -4.17
CA PRO A 163 -4.88 -29.91 -2.98
C PRO A 163 -4.79 -28.42 -3.32
N GLN A 164 -5.38 -27.57 -2.49
CA GLN A 164 -5.42 -26.11 -2.67
C GLN A 164 -4.02 -25.52 -2.99
N LEU A 165 -2.97 -26.20 -2.53
CA LEU A 165 -1.56 -25.94 -2.86
C LEU A 165 -1.22 -26.08 -4.35
N ILE A 166 -1.75 -27.07 -5.07
CA ILE A 166 -1.52 -27.23 -6.52
C ILE A 166 -2.24 -26.15 -7.31
N GLN A 167 -3.46 -25.76 -6.90
CA GLN A 167 -4.18 -24.64 -7.55
C GLN A 167 -3.44 -23.32 -7.34
N ALA A 168 -2.99 -23.04 -6.11
CA ALA A 168 -2.19 -21.85 -5.80
C ALA A 168 -0.88 -21.81 -6.59
N LYS A 169 -0.12 -22.91 -6.66
CA LYS A 169 1.12 -23.00 -7.45
C LYS A 169 0.86 -22.78 -8.95
N ARG A 170 -0.25 -23.27 -9.50
CA ARG A 170 -0.62 -23.05 -10.90
C ARG A 170 -1.02 -21.60 -11.18
N GLY A 171 -1.79 -20.96 -10.29
CA GLY A 171 -2.13 -19.54 -10.41
C GLY A 171 -0.87 -18.67 -10.43
N VAL A 172 0.06 -18.93 -9.50
CA VAL A 172 1.38 -18.28 -9.46
C VAL A 172 2.15 -18.47 -10.77
N ALA A 173 2.23 -19.71 -11.27
CA ALA A 173 2.93 -20.01 -12.51
C ALA A 173 2.29 -19.28 -13.71
N LEU A 174 0.95 -19.19 -13.78
CA LEU A 174 0.25 -18.50 -14.85
C LEU A 174 0.49 -16.99 -14.82
N VAL A 175 0.40 -16.35 -13.65
CA VAL A 175 0.65 -14.92 -13.50
C VAL A 175 2.10 -14.58 -13.86
N LEU A 176 3.07 -15.38 -13.39
CA LEU A 176 4.48 -15.17 -13.74
C LEU A 176 4.76 -15.45 -15.21
N ALA A 177 4.25 -16.54 -15.79
CA ALA A 177 4.49 -16.88 -17.19
C ALA A 177 3.88 -15.84 -18.13
N THR A 178 2.64 -15.43 -17.90
CA THR A 178 1.98 -14.39 -18.72
C THR A 178 2.65 -13.03 -18.52
N GLY A 179 2.99 -12.65 -17.28
CA GLY A 179 3.71 -11.41 -17.00
C GLY A 179 5.09 -11.35 -17.66
N CYS A 180 5.90 -12.42 -17.56
CA CYS A 180 7.19 -12.53 -18.23
C CYS A 180 7.05 -12.50 -19.76
N CYS A 181 6.04 -13.18 -20.31
CA CYS A 181 5.76 -13.17 -21.75
C CYS A 181 5.41 -11.76 -22.24
N ILE A 182 4.51 -11.06 -21.54
CA ILE A 182 4.17 -9.67 -21.85
C ILE A 182 5.41 -8.78 -21.77
N PHE A 183 6.22 -8.93 -20.73
CA PHE A 183 7.43 -8.13 -20.55
C PHE A 183 8.45 -8.34 -21.68
N TRP A 184 8.77 -9.60 -22.00
CA TRP A 184 9.75 -9.93 -23.04
C TRP A 184 9.27 -9.54 -24.43
N THR A 185 7.99 -9.75 -24.74
CA THR A 185 7.39 -9.32 -26.02
C THR A 185 7.37 -7.80 -26.14
N ALA A 186 7.04 -7.08 -25.06
CA ALA A 186 7.09 -5.62 -25.05
C ALA A 186 8.52 -5.10 -25.29
N GLN A 187 9.52 -5.67 -24.61
CA GLN A 187 10.94 -5.32 -24.83
C GLN A 187 11.37 -5.58 -26.28
N GLY A 188 11.01 -6.73 -26.85
CA GLY A 188 11.34 -7.07 -28.24
C GLY A 188 10.71 -6.14 -29.27
N LEU A 189 9.51 -5.63 -28.98
CA LEU A 189 8.77 -4.70 -29.84
C LEU A 189 9.04 -3.22 -29.53
N LYS A 190 10.02 -2.91 -28.66
CA LYS A 190 10.31 -1.56 -28.17
C LYS A 190 9.07 -0.84 -27.59
N ALA A 191 8.17 -1.61 -27.00
CA ALA A 191 6.97 -1.14 -26.31
C ALA A 191 7.28 -0.92 -24.81
N GLU A 192 6.42 -0.19 -24.10
CA GLU A 192 6.54 0.12 -22.67
C GLU A 192 6.02 -1.06 -21.82
N PRO A 193 6.89 -1.89 -21.22
CA PRO A 193 6.47 -3.15 -20.59
C PRO A 193 5.61 -2.95 -19.35
N LEU A 194 5.88 -1.90 -18.58
CA LEU A 194 5.12 -1.58 -17.36
C LEU A 194 3.66 -1.23 -17.69
N LEU A 195 3.45 -0.41 -18.74
CA LEU A 195 2.13 -0.05 -19.20
C LEU A 195 1.34 -1.28 -19.67
N ALA A 196 1.99 -2.16 -20.44
CA ALA A 196 1.38 -3.41 -20.90
C ALA A 196 0.93 -4.30 -19.73
N CYS A 197 1.76 -4.46 -18.69
CA CYS A 197 1.42 -5.23 -17.49
C CYS A 197 0.27 -4.62 -16.68
N VAL A 198 0.24 -3.29 -16.50
CA VAL A 198 -0.85 -2.60 -15.81
C VAL A 198 -2.18 -2.79 -16.56
N LEU A 199 -2.17 -2.60 -17.87
CA LEU A 199 -3.34 -2.81 -18.71
C LEU A 199 -3.80 -4.27 -18.70
N ALA A 200 -2.86 -5.22 -18.69
CA ALA A 200 -3.20 -6.64 -18.54
C ALA A 200 -3.96 -6.91 -17.24
N GLY A 201 -3.50 -6.37 -16.11
CA GLY A 201 -4.19 -6.49 -14.82
C GLY A 201 -5.60 -5.86 -14.82
N ILE A 202 -5.76 -4.68 -15.43
CA ILE A 202 -7.07 -4.02 -15.59
C ILE A 202 -8.01 -4.91 -16.41
N ILE A 203 -7.56 -5.45 -17.54
CA ILE A 203 -8.39 -6.26 -18.44
C ILE A 203 -8.72 -7.64 -17.85
N THR A 204 -7.77 -8.25 -17.14
CA THR A 204 -7.99 -9.50 -16.40
C THR A 204 -9.10 -9.34 -15.35
N THR A 205 -9.15 -8.21 -14.64
CA THR A 205 -10.08 -7.98 -13.54
C THR A 205 -11.44 -7.39 -13.95
N ASN A 206 -11.54 -6.75 -15.12
CA ASN A 206 -12.77 -6.10 -15.59
C ASN A 206 -13.40 -6.88 -16.76
N ARG A 207 -14.00 -8.03 -16.47
CA ARG A 207 -14.61 -8.90 -17.51
C ARG A 207 -16.12 -8.64 -17.66
N ARG A 208 -16.69 -9.07 -18.79
CA ARG A 208 -18.09 -8.78 -19.18
C ARG A 208 -19.15 -9.31 -18.21
N THR A 209 -18.90 -10.45 -17.55
CA THR A 209 -19.87 -11.07 -16.65
C THR A 209 -19.44 -10.87 -15.20
N GLU A 210 -20.32 -10.34 -14.35
CA GLU A 210 -20.01 -10.00 -12.95
C GLU A 210 -19.47 -11.20 -12.15
N SER A 211 -20.11 -12.37 -12.28
CA SER A 211 -19.69 -13.60 -11.59
C SER A 211 -18.31 -14.09 -12.04
N ALA A 212 -18.02 -13.98 -13.33
CA ALA A 212 -16.69 -14.31 -13.87
C ALA A 212 -15.63 -13.32 -13.41
N SER A 213 -15.98 -12.03 -13.32
CA SER A 213 -15.10 -10.98 -12.85
C SER A 213 -14.69 -11.19 -11.39
N LYS A 214 -15.65 -11.52 -10.51
CA LYS A 214 -15.39 -11.76 -9.08
C LYS A 214 -14.47 -12.95 -8.86
N ALA A 215 -14.76 -14.10 -9.49
CA ALA A 215 -13.93 -15.30 -9.34
C ALA A 215 -12.48 -15.07 -9.80
N VAL A 216 -12.29 -14.44 -10.98
CA VAL A 216 -10.94 -14.12 -11.49
C VAL A 216 -10.23 -13.09 -10.60
N GLN A 217 -10.96 -12.10 -10.07
CA GLN A 217 -10.40 -11.11 -9.16
C GLN A 217 -9.92 -11.74 -7.85
N GLU A 218 -10.71 -12.64 -7.26
CA GLU A 218 -10.34 -13.37 -6.03
C GLU A 218 -9.10 -14.24 -6.26
N GLU A 219 -9.07 -15.00 -7.35
CA GLU A 219 -7.94 -15.86 -7.69
C GLU A 219 -6.65 -15.06 -7.97
N LEU A 220 -6.76 -13.98 -8.75
CA LEU A 220 -5.63 -13.09 -9.03
C LEU A 220 -5.15 -12.41 -7.74
N SER A 221 -6.05 -11.91 -6.91
CA SER A 221 -5.72 -11.27 -5.63
C SER A 221 -5.03 -12.24 -4.68
N ALA A 222 -5.52 -13.47 -4.55
CA ALA A 222 -4.89 -14.51 -3.73
C ALA A 222 -3.47 -14.82 -4.22
N THR A 223 -3.31 -14.99 -5.54
CA THR A 223 -2.01 -15.24 -6.17
C THR A 223 -1.04 -14.09 -5.95
N LEU A 224 -1.47 -12.85 -6.19
CA LEU A 224 -0.64 -11.66 -5.99
C LEU A 224 -0.27 -11.47 -4.51
N THR A 225 -1.17 -11.78 -3.58
CA THR A 225 -0.89 -11.69 -2.13
C THR A 225 0.24 -12.63 -1.72
N GLN A 226 0.35 -13.80 -2.34
CA GLN A 226 1.46 -14.74 -2.11
C GLN A 226 2.77 -14.27 -2.76
N LEU A 227 2.69 -13.67 -3.96
CA LEU A 227 3.86 -13.22 -4.71
C LEU A 227 4.46 -11.90 -4.22
N MET A 228 3.62 -10.96 -3.78
CA MET A 228 4.02 -9.60 -3.44
C MET A 228 5.16 -9.53 -2.42
N PRO A 229 5.16 -10.26 -1.30
CA PRO A 229 6.26 -10.18 -0.33
C PRO A 229 7.61 -10.57 -0.94
N VAL A 230 7.65 -11.68 -1.68
CA VAL A 230 8.90 -12.19 -2.30
C VAL A 230 9.41 -11.22 -3.36
N ILE A 231 8.52 -10.78 -4.26
CA ILE A 231 8.88 -9.83 -5.33
C ILE A 231 9.33 -8.49 -4.73
N ASN A 232 8.62 -7.98 -3.71
CA ASN A 232 8.97 -6.72 -3.07
C ASN A 232 10.32 -6.79 -2.35
N VAL A 233 10.60 -7.87 -1.61
CA VAL A 233 11.90 -8.04 -0.94
C VAL A 233 13.04 -8.10 -1.96
N ALA A 234 12.90 -8.88 -3.03
CA ALA A 234 13.91 -8.95 -4.09
C ALA A 234 14.07 -7.60 -4.81
N PHE A 235 12.96 -6.94 -5.15
CA PHE A 235 12.97 -5.66 -5.87
C PHE A 235 13.56 -4.52 -5.03
N PHE A 236 13.08 -4.32 -3.81
CA PHE A 236 13.59 -3.25 -2.93
C PHE A 236 15.00 -3.56 -2.43
N GLY A 237 15.34 -4.83 -2.20
CA GLY A 237 16.69 -5.26 -1.88
C GLY A 237 17.68 -4.96 -3.02
N LEU A 238 17.32 -5.29 -4.26
CA LEU A 238 18.15 -5.00 -5.43
C LEU A 238 18.24 -3.49 -5.70
N ALA A 239 17.13 -2.76 -5.62
CA ALA A 239 17.11 -1.31 -5.77
C ALA A 239 18.02 -0.63 -4.72
N GLY A 240 17.97 -1.09 -3.46
CA GLY A 240 18.85 -0.66 -2.39
C GLY A 240 20.32 -1.02 -2.65
N ALA A 241 20.61 -2.22 -3.14
CA ALA A 241 21.97 -2.66 -3.47
C ALA A 241 22.59 -1.88 -4.65
N THR A 242 21.77 -1.42 -5.59
CA THR A 242 22.24 -0.60 -6.73
C THR A 242 22.51 0.87 -6.36
N LEU A 243 22.11 1.31 -5.16
CA LEU A 243 22.37 2.68 -4.71
C LEU A 243 23.86 2.88 -4.40
N LYS A 244 24.51 3.69 -5.22
CA LYS A 244 25.91 4.10 -5.01
C LYS A 244 25.96 5.18 -3.91
N LEU A 245 26.02 4.77 -2.64
CA LEU A 245 26.04 5.68 -1.48
C LEU A 245 27.08 6.81 -1.59
N GLY A 246 28.26 6.52 -2.16
CA GLY A 246 29.29 7.54 -2.40
C GLY A 246 28.87 8.63 -3.40
N ALA A 247 28.18 8.26 -4.48
CA ALA A 247 27.64 9.22 -5.45
C ALA A 247 26.41 9.97 -4.90
N VAL A 248 25.65 9.31 -4.02
CA VAL A 248 24.53 9.92 -3.31
C VAL A 248 25.01 11.02 -2.37
N LEU A 249 26.11 10.82 -1.63
CA LEU A 249 26.63 11.84 -0.70
C LEU A 249 26.99 13.17 -1.39
N GLY A 250 27.59 13.12 -2.58
CA GLY A 250 27.93 14.33 -3.36
C GLY A 250 26.71 15.05 -3.96
N THR A 251 25.61 14.33 -4.20
CA THR A 251 24.38 14.85 -4.83
C THR A 251 23.19 14.93 -3.86
N LEU A 252 23.41 14.63 -2.57
CA LEU A 252 22.35 14.50 -1.58
C LEU A 252 21.59 15.81 -1.39
N TRP A 253 22.30 16.92 -1.35
CA TRP A 253 21.69 18.23 -1.17
C TRP A 253 20.76 18.58 -2.35
N ILE A 254 21.10 18.18 -3.58
CA ILE A 254 20.25 18.35 -4.77
C ILE A 254 18.97 17.53 -4.58
N ALA A 255 19.10 16.26 -4.15
CA ALA A 255 17.95 15.41 -3.87
C ALA A 255 17.06 15.98 -2.76
N VAL A 256 17.63 16.55 -1.69
CA VAL A 256 16.89 17.21 -0.60
C VAL A 256 16.09 18.41 -1.12
N VAL A 257 16.70 19.26 -1.96
CA VAL A 257 16.01 20.41 -2.56
C VAL A 257 14.87 19.94 -3.45
N VAL A 258 15.11 18.98 -4.36
CA VAL A 258 14.07 18.43 -5.25
C VAL A 258 12.94 17.79 -4.44
N TRP A 259 13.28 17.07 -3.37
CA TRP A 259 12.31 16.47 -2.46
C TRP A 259 11.44 17.52 -1.77
N ALA A 260 12.04 18.59 -1.22
CA ALA A 260 11.32 19.67 -0.56
C ALA A 260 10.40 20.42 -1.54
N VAL A 261 10.91 20.75 -2.73
CA VAL A 261 10.13 21.37 -3.80
C VAL A 261 8.93 20.49 -4.18
N ARG A 262 9.14 19.18 -4.32
CA ARG A 262 8.06 18.23 -4.61
C ARG A 262 6.99 18.23 -3.53
N LEU A 263 7.36 18.27 -2.25
CA LEU A 263 6.38 18.34 -1.15
C LEU A 263 5.53 19.62 -1.25
N GLY A 264 6.17 20.77 -1.48
CA GLY A 264 5.47 22.04 -1.70
C GLY A 264 4.54 21.98 -2.92
N ALA A 265 4.98 21.36 -4.00
CA ALA A 265 4.20 21.20 -5.22
C ALA A 265 2.96 20.30 -5.01
N ILE A 266 3.13 19.19 -4.28
CA ILE A 266 2.02 18.28 -3.93
C ILE A 266 1.04 18.99 -3.00
N TYR A 267 1.52 19.78 -2.05
CA TYR A 267 0.68 20.60 -1.18
C TYR A 267 -0.18 21.58 -2.01
N CYS A 268 0.45 22.41 -2.83
CA CYS A 268 -0.24 23.39 -3.69
C CYS A 268 -1.20 22.70 -4.66
N GLY A 269 -0.74 21.68 -5.39
CA GLY A 269 -1.54 20.97 -6.38
C GLY A 269 -2.73 20.22 -5.78
N SER A 270 -2.55 19.59 -4.62
CA SER A 270 -3.65 18.93 -3.91
C SER A 270 -4.66 19.94 -3.38
N TRP A 271 -4.20 21.07 -2.84
CA TRP A 271 -5.05 22.12 -2.30
C TRP A 271 -5.91 22.77 -3.40
N VAL A 272 -5.26 23.20 -4.49
CA VAL A 272 -5.93 23.82 -5.66
C VAL A 272 -6.86 22.80 -6.33
N GLY A 273 -6.42 21.57 -6.51
CA GLY A 273 -7.23 20.50 -7.10
C GLY A 273 -8.48 20.18 -6.27
N CYS A 274 -8.36 20.11 -4.95
CA CYS A 274 -9.51 19.95 -4.04
C CYS A 274 -10.46 21.15 -4.09
N TRP A 275 -9.93 22.38 -4.21
CA TRP A 275 -10.73 23.59 -4.33
C TRP A 275 -11.54 23.61 -5.64
N LEU A 276 -10.89 23.38 -6.79
CA LEU A 276 -11.55 23.27 -8.11
C LEU A 276 -12.58 22.12 -8.18
N GLY A 277 -12.25 21.01 -7.50
CA GLY A 277 -13.09 19.83 -7.37
C GLY A 277 -14.29 20.02 -6.43
N ARG A 278 -14.35 21.11 -5.65
CA ARG A 278 -15.36 21.35 -4.61
C ARG A 278 -15.40 20.20 -3.58
N SER A 279 -14.20 19.75 -3.18
CA SER A 279 -14.01 18.78 -2.10
C SER A 279 -14.21 19.44 -0.73
N PRO A 280 -14.62 18.69 0.31
CA PRO A 280 -14.69 19.19 1.68
C PRO A 280 -13.39 19.86 2.15
N THR A 281 -13.50 20.82 3.05
CA THR A 281 -12.37 21.57 3.59
C THR A 281 -11.34 20.68 4.28
N ASP A 282 -11.79 19.61 4.93
CA ASP A 282 -10.91 18.64 5.59
C ASP A 282 -10.10 17.84 4.57
N HIS A 283 -10.73 17.38 3.49
CA HIS A 283 -10.01 16.72 2.38
C HIS A 283 -8.99 17.68 1.77
N ARG A 284 -9.35 18.96 1.56
CA ARG A 284 -8.45 19.97 1.00
C ARG A 284 -7.18 20.16 1.82
N ARG A 285 -7.28 20.14 3.15
CA ARG A 285 -6.12 20.32 4.05
C ARG A 285 -5.25 19.06 4.15
N ARG A 286 -5.82 17.87 3.87
CA ARG A 286 -5.17 16.59 4.17
C ARG A 286 -4.76 15.75 2.96
N MET A 287 -5.29 16.07 1.78
CA MET A 287 -5.05 15.27 0.57
C MET A 287 -3.56 15.11 0.25
N TRP A 288 -2.75 16.15 0.49
CA TRP A 288 -1.33 16.14 0.16
C TRP A 288 -0.52 15.09 0.95
N TYR A 289 -0.84 14.84 2.22
CA TYR A 289 -0.20 13.79 3.04
C TYR A 289 -0.34 12.41 2.40
N GLY A 290 -1.49 12.13 1.77
CA GLY A 290 -1.75 10.87 1.08
C GLY A 290 -1.00 10.73 -0.24
N MET A 291 -0.38 11.79 -0.76
CA MET A 291 0.21 11.85 -2.10
C MET A 291 1.74 11.81 -2.10
N VAL A 292 2.37 11.77 -0.93
CA VAL A 292 3.83 11.87 -0.78
C VAL A 292 4.57 10.63 -1.29
N THR A 293 4.24 9.42 -0.83
CA THR A 293 5.15 8.28 -1.02
C THR A 293 5.32 7.86 -2.49
N GLN A 294 6.56 7.61 -2.90
CA GLN A 294 6.89 6.97 -4.18
C GLN A 294 7.37 5.56 -3.91
N ALA A 295 7.40 4.68 -4.89
CA ALA A 295 7.94 3.32 -4.72
C ALA A 295 8.33 2.72 -6.08
N GLY A 296 7.99 1.44 -6.30
CA GLY A 296 8.44 0.64 -7.43
C GLY A 296 8.18 1.24 -8.80
N VAL A 297 7.06 1.96 -9.02
CA VAL A 297 6.83 2.65 -10.30
C VAL A 297 7.91 3.69 -10.56
N ALA A 298 8.15 4.62 -9.64
CA ALA A 298 9.15 5.68 -9.80
C ALA A 298 10.57 5.10 -9.96
N LEU A 299 10.91 4.06 -9.20
CA LEU A 299 12.19 3.34 -9.32
C LEU A 299 12.32 2.64 -10.69
N GLY A 300 11.24 2.02 -11.17
CA GLY A 300 11.18 1.40 -12.49
C GLY A 300 11.38 2.40 -13.62
N LEU A 301 10.68 3.54 -13.56
CA LEU A 301 10.82 4.63 -14.54
C LEU A 301 12.25 5.21 -14.53
N ALA A 302 12.84 5.43 -13.36
CA ALA A 302 14.24 5.87 -13.25
C ALA A 302 15.21 4.87 -13.90
N LYS A 303 14.99 3.57 -13.64
CA LYS A 303 15.79 2.51 -14.26
C LYS A 303 15.60 2.45 -15.77
N SER A 304 14.39 2.65 -16.29
CA SER A 304 14.14 2.75 -17.73
C SER A 304 14.97 3.85 -18.38
N VAL A 305 15.08 5.04 -17.75
CA VAL A 305 15.97 6.11 -18.23
C VAL A 305 17.42 5.66 -18.23
N ALA A 306 17.90 5.04 -17.14
CA ALA A 306 19.28 4.55 -17.05
C ALA A 306 19.62 3.51 -18.12
N THR A 307 18.67 2.64 -18.50
CA THR A 307 18.87 1.67 -19.57
C THR A 307 18.77 2.28 -20.96
N ARG A 308 17.91 3.28 -21.15
CA ARG A 308 17.64 3.91 -22.45
C ARG A 308 18.73 4.92 -22.82
N PHE A 309 19.33 5.58 -21.84
CA PHE A 309 20.36 6.59 -22.01
C PHE A 309 21.61 6.23 -21.18
N PRO A 310 22.48 5.34 -21.67
CA PRO A 310 23.63 4.85 -20.90
C PRO A 310 24.60 5.96 -20.45
N ASP A 311 24.70 7.05 -21.22
CA ASP A 311 25.69 8.11 -20.98
C ASP A 311 25.37 8.97 -19.76
N TRP A 312 24.09 9.33 -19.55
CA TRP A 312 23.66 10.25 -18.49
C TRP A 312 22.56 9.69 -17.58
N GLY A 313 21.84 8.67 -18.04
CA GLY A 313 20.73 8.05 -17.34
C GLY A 313 21.07 7.44 -15.98
N PRO A 314 22.25 6.81 -15.77
CA PRO A 314 22.63 6.29 -14.45
C PRO A 314 22.76 7.38 -13.37
N GLU A 315 23.28 8.55 -13.71
CA GLU A 315 23.40 9.67 -12.77
C GLU A 315 22.03 10.30 -12.49
N PHE A 316 21.22 10.50 -13.54
CA PHE A 316 19.81 10.89 -13.38
C PHE A 316 19.06 9.94 -12.44
N ALA A 317 19.19 8.63 -12.67
CA ALA A 317 18.54 7.62 -11.84
C ALA A 317 19.03 7.68 -10.40
N THR A 318 20.31 7.95 -10.17
CA THR A 318 20.86 8.11 -8.81
C THR A 318 20.16 9.25 -8.06
N ILE A 319 20.07 10.45 -8.66
CA ILE A 319 19.40 11.60 -8.02
C ILE A 319 17.92 11.31 -7.78
N MET A 320 17.21 10.77 -8.78
CA MET A 320 15.77 10.49 -8.68
C MET A 320 15.48 9.39 -7.64
N VAL A 321 16.28 8.34 -7.58
CA VAL A 321 16.13 7.26 -6.60
C VAL A 321 16.37 7.80 -5.18
N SER A 322 17.33 8.70 -4.97
CA SER A 322 17.52 9.36 -3.66
C SER A 322 16.27 10.10 -3.20
N VAL A 323 15.62 10.87 -4.09
CA VAL A 323 14.33 11.54 -3.78
C VAL A 323 13.24 10.52 -3.48
N VAL A 324 13.16 9.42 -4.24
CA VAL A 324 12.18 8.34 -4.02
C VAL A 324 12.36 7.68 -2.66
N VAL A 325 13.61 7.43 -2.22
CA VAL A 325 13.91 6.86 -0.90
C VAL A 325 13.45 7.79 0.22
N MET A 326 13.68 9.10 0.10
CA MET A 326 13.17 10.07 1.08
C MET A 326 11.63 10.06 1.14
N ASN A 327 10.96 9.98 -0.01
CA ASN A 327 9.50 9.86 -0.07
C ASN A 327 8.97 8.52 0.47
N LEU A 328 9.73 7.44 0.34
CA LEU A 328 9.41 6.13 0.92
C LEU A 328 9.41 6.16 2.45
N ILE A 329 10.38 6.87 3.04
CA ILE A 329 10.50 7.00 4.51
C ILE A 329 9.38 7.92 5.05
N ALA A 330 9.19 9.09 4.43
CA ALA A 330 8.24 10.09 4.95
C ALA A 330 6.77 9.75 4.66
N GLY A 331 6.47 9.15 3.50
CA GLY A 331 5.10 9.11 3.01
C GLY A 331 4.13 8.17 3.73
N PRO A 332 4.48 6.92 4.11
CA PRO A 332 3.57 6.04 4.84
C PRO A 332 3.15 6.61 6.22
N PRO A 333 4.06 7.12 7.07
CA PRO A 333 3.68 7.79 8.32
C PRO A 333 2.74 8.99 8.10
N MET A 334 3.03 9.81 7.09
CA MET A 334 2.18 10.95 6.74
C MET A 334 0.79 10.52 6.30
N PHE A 335 0.69 9.49 5.45
CA PHE A 335 -0.60 8.99 5.00
C PHE A 335 -1.40 8.35 6.14
N ARG A 336 -0.74 7.59 7.03
CA ARG A 336 -1.35 7.04 8.24
C ARG A 336 -1.93 8.15 9.11
N SER A 337 -1.18 9.22 9.36
CA SER A 337 -1.65 10.41 10.09
C SER A 337 -2.86 11.07 9.41
N ALA A 338 -2.89 11.14 8.08
CA ALA A 338 -4.02 11.68 7.33
C ALA A 338 -5.30 10.87 7.50
N VAL A 339 -5.19 9.53 7.48
CA VAL A 339 -6.34 8.63 7.69
C VAL A 339 -6.86 8.71 9.12
N ILE A 340 -5.96 8.73 10.11
CA ILE A 340 -6.31 8.89 11.54
C ILE A 340 -7.00 10.22 11.76
N SER A 341 -6.38 11.32 11.32
CA SER A 341 -6.98 12.65 11.50
C SER A 341 -8.32 12.77 10.80
N ALA A 342 -8.51 12.12 9.64
CA ALA A 342 -9.79 12.07 8.92
C ALA A 342 -10.89 11.31 9.68
N GLY A 343 -10.57 10.65 10.79
CA GLY A 343 -11.53 9.83 11.53
C GLY A 343 -11.91 8.56 10.78
N GLU A 344 -11.14 8.16 9.77
CA GLU A 344 -11.43 7.00 8.92
C GLU A 344 -10.62 5.76 9.30
N ALA A 345 -9.73 5.86 10.30
CA ALA A 345 -8.96 4.73 10.85
C ALA A 345 -9.78 3.96 11.89
N ARG A 346 -10.32 2.78 11.53
CA ARG A 346 -11.17 1.97 12.41
C ARG A 346 -10.39 1.09 13.38
N ALA A 347 -9.26 0.54 12.94
CA ALA A 347 -8.45 -0.36 13.76
C ALA A 347 -7.91 0.32 15.04
N LEU A 348 -7.67 1.64 14.99
CA LEU A 348 -7.15 2.41 16.12
C LEU A 348 -8.25 2.93 17.06
N GLY A 349 -9.47 3.17 16.56
CA GLY A 349 -10.62 3.51 17.40
C GLY A 349 -11.15 2.32 18.19
N ALA A 350 -11.02 1.11 17.66
CA ALA A 350 -11.34 -0.11 18.40
C ALA A 350 -10.35 -0.36 19.56
N ALA A 351 -9.05 -0.12 19.33
CA ALA A 351 -8.02 -0.23 20.36
C ALA A 351 -8.21 0.80 21.49
N SER A 352 -8.57 2.05 21.17
CA SER A 352 -8.86 3.04 22.21
C SER A 352 -10.14 2.72 23.00
N MET A 353 -11.16 2.15 22.35
CA MET A 353 -12.38 1.71 23.05
C MET A 353 -12.11 0.49 23.95
N THR A 354 -11.24 -0.45 23.54
CA THR A 354 -10.84 -1.56 24.43
C THR A 354 -9.99 -1.08 25.59
N ASP A 355 -9.08 -0.12 25.38
CA ASP A 355 -8.28 0.46 26.46
C ASP A 355 -9.17 1.23 27.47
N GLU A 356 -10.18 1.97 27.00
CA GLU A 356 -11.17 2.62 27.87
C GLU A 356 -12.04 1.59 28.62
N PHE A 357 -12.46 0.51 27.95
CA PHE A 357 -13.28 -0.53 28.58
C PHE A 357 -12.49 -1.35 29.61
N GLU A 358 -11.20 -1.63 29.34
CA GLU A 358 -10.29 -2.28 30.28
C GLU A 358 -9.99 -1.37 31.48
N ALA A 359 -9.75 -0.07 31.24
CA ALA A 359 -9.55 0.90 32.31
C ALA A 359 -10.80 1.06 33.21
N GLU A 360 -11.99 1.10 32.61
CA GLU A 360 -13.27 1.14 33.34
C GLU A 360 -13.50 -0.17 34.12
N ALA A 361 -13.21 -1.32 33.51
CA ALA A 361 -13.33 -2.63 34.16
C ALA A 361 -12.36 -2.78 35.34
N ASP A 362 -11.14 -2.30 35.22
CA ASP A 362 -10.14 -2.30 36.29
C ASP A 362 -10.51 -1.35 37.44
N ALA A 363 -11.09 -0.18 37.13
CA ALA A 363 -11.63 0.74 38.13
C ALA A 363 -12.81 0.12 38.92
N VAL A 364 -13.69 -0.64 38.25
CA VAL A 364 -14.79 -1.38 38.88
C VAL A 364 -14.26 -2.54 39.74
N ARG A 365 -13.18 -3.20 39.31
CA ARG A 365 -12.53 -4.29 40.07
C ARG A 365 -11.85 -3.79 41.34
N ASP A 366 -11.17 -2.64 41.27
CA ASP A 366 -10.49 -2.02 42.41
C ASP A 366 -11.50 -1.42 43.42
N SER A 367 -12.60 -0.83 42.96
CA SER A 367 -13.68 -0.38 43.86
C SER A 367 -14.37 -1.55 44.58
N SER A 368 -14.60 -2.68 43.87
CA SER A 368 -15.18 -3.89 44.45
C SER A 368 -14.24 -4.57 45.47
N SER A 369 -12.94 -4.63 45.17
CA SER A 369 -11.95 -5.20 46.10
C SER A 369 -11.80 -4.35 47.37
N ARG A 370 -11.82 -3.02 47.25
CA ARG A 370 -11.84 -2.10 48.41
C ARG A 370 -13.11 -2.24 49.24
N ALA A 371 -14.27 -2.44 48.61
CA ALA A 371 -15.54 -2.67 49.30
C ALA A 371 -15.54 -3.99 50.10
N LEU A 372 -15.02 -5.07 49.51
CA LEU A 372 -14.84 -6.38 50.17
C LEU A 372 -13.85 -6.31 51.33
N ASN A 373 -12.74 -5.58 51.18
CA ASN A 373 -11.76 -5.44 52.26
C ASN A 373 -12.32 -4.62 53.45
N LYS A 374 -13.19 -3.63 53.15
CA LYS A 374 -13.92 -2.86 54.18
C LYS A 374 -14.96 -3.71 54.92
N SER A 375 -15.60 -4.67 54.26
CA SER A 375 -16.58 -5.56 54.90
C SER A 375 -15.90 -6.62 55.78
N HIS A 376 -14.76 -7.16 55.36
CA HIS A 376 -13.94 -8.07 56.19
C HIS A 376 -13.31 -7.38 57.40
N SER A 377 -12.88 -6.12 57.26
CA SER A 377 -12.41 -5.29 58.38
C SER A 377 -13.51 -5.04 59.43
N LYS A 378 -14.74 -4.71 59.00
CA LYS A 378 -15.88 -4.54 59.91
C LYS A 378 -16.32 -5.85 60.58
N SER A 379 -16.31 -6.96 59.85
CA SER A 379 -16.64 -8.28 60.39
C SER A 379 -15.62 -8.76 61.45
N SER A 380 -14.33 -8.55 61.20
CA SER A 380 -13.29 -8.85 62.20
C SER A 380 -13.36 -7.96 63.44
N SER A 381 -13.70 -6.67 63.30
CA SER A 381 -13.91 -5.79 64.47
C SER A 381 -15.13 -6.21 65.30
N ASN A 382 -16.22 -6.63 64.68
CA ASN A 382 -17.42 -7.09 65.40
C ASN A 382 -17.17 -8.42 66.14
N ASN A 383 -16.43 -9.36 65.55
CA ASN A 383 -16.08 -10.61 66.21
C ASN A 383 -15.10 -10.41 67.38
N LEU A 384 -14.22 -9.41 67.31
CA LEU A 384 -13.27 -9.10 68.39
C LEU A 384 -13.94 -8.34 69.57
N MET A 385 -15.05 -7.65 69.34
CA MET A 385 -15.92 -7.13 70.41
C MET A 385 -16.77 -8.22 71.06
N ALA A 386 -17.28 -9.19 70.29
CA ALA A 386 -18.07 -10.30 70.84
C ALA A 386 -17.23 -11.24 71.72
N LEU A 387 -15.99 -11.55 71.32
CA LEU A 387 -15.08 -12.40 72.09
C LEU A 387 -14.57 -11.78 73.40
N LYS A 388 -14.68 -10.46 73.59
CA LYS A 388 -14.36 -9.80 74.87
C LYS A 388 -15.50 -9.86 75.89
N HIS A 389 -16.70 -10.28 75.49
CA HIS A 389 -17.83 -10.42 76.41
C HIS A 389 -18.00 -11.83 77.00
N ASP A 390 -17.40 -12.87 76.39
CA ASP A 390 -17.59 -14.28 76.78
C ASP A 390 -16.43 -14.92 77.59
N HIS A 391 -15.51 -14.12 78.14
CA HIS A 391 -14.40 -14.62 78.97
C HIS A 391 -14.40 -14.07 80.41
N ALA A 392 -15.58 -13.88 80.98
CA ALA A 392 -15.76 -13.66 82.42
C ALA A 392 -16.85 -14.60 82.97
N GLY A 393 -16.48 -15.80 83.40
CA GLY A 393 -17.31 -16.56 84.34
C GLY A 393 -17.27 -18.09 84.21
N SER A 394 -16.59 -18.71 85.19
CA SER A 394 -16.92 -20.02 85.80
C SER A 394 -16.66 -21.28 84.96
N GLN A 395 -15.56 -21.99 85.17
CA GLN A 395 -15.41 -23.05 86.19
C GLN A 395 -16.39 -24.22 86.06
N ASP A 396 -15.75 -25.37 85.86
CA ASP A 396 -15.97 -26.67 86.51
C ASP A 396 -16.46 -27.87 85.69
N SER A 397 -15.53 -28.83 85.63
CA SER A 397 -15.73 -30.21 86.11
C SER A 397 -15.99 -31.31 85.07
N LYS A 398 -14.92 -32.12 84.90
CA LYS A 398 -14.89 -33.59 84.73
C LYS A 398 -15.36 -34.14 83.39
N ALA A 399 -14.90 -35.28 82.89
CA ALA A 399 -13.76 -36.16 83.11
C ALA A 399 -13.95 -37.28 82.07
N ASP A 400 -12.84 -37.81 81.58
CA ASP A 400 -12.66 -39.20 81.15
C ASP A 400 -13.37 -39.80 79.91
N ALA A 401 -12.50 -40.48 79.15
CA ALA A 401 -12.68 -41.76 78.47
C ALA A 401 -13.64 -41.85 77.27
N ALA A 402 -13.08 -42.12 76.08
CA ALA A 402 -12.96 -43.51 75.61
C ALA A 402 -12.50 -43.61 74.13
N LEU A 403 -11.59 -44.56 73.97
CA LEU A 403 -11.04 -45.22 72.78
C LEU A 403 -12.06 -45.74 71.73
N ARG A 404 -11.52 -45.90 70.49
CA ARG A 404 -11.89 -46.85 69.40
C ARG A 404 -13.03 -46.44 68.45
N ALA A 405 -13.06 -46.81 67.17
CA ALA A 405 -12.12 -47.35 66.17
C ALA A 405 -12.91 -47.53 64.84
N VAL A 406 -12.21 -47.92 63.76
CA VAL A 406 -12.72 -48.70 62.59
C VAL A 406 -13.48 -47.95 61.47
N THR A 407 -12.69 -47.55 60.46
CA THR A 407 -12.72 -47.86 59.00
C THR A 407 -13.99 -48.02 58.14
N PRO A 408 -13.87 -47.82 56.79
CA PRO A 408 -14.92 -47.48 55.84
C PRO A 408 -15.26 -48.62 54.83
N ARG A 409 -16.30 -48.45 53.98
CA ARG A 409 -16.34 -48.83 52.53
C ARG A 409 -17.76 -48.84 51.93
N GLY A 410 -17.82 -48.60 50.61
CA GLY A 410 -18.90 -49.07 49.71
C GLY A 410 -19.24 -48.05 48.62
N THR A 411 -18.49 -47.94 47.51
CA THR A 411 -18.66 -48.62 46.19
C THR A 411 -19.94 -48.30 45.41
N MET A 412 -19.76 -47.72 44.21
CA MET A 412 -20.71 -47.58 43.09
C MET A 412 -21.19 -48.95 42.54
N PRO A 413 -22.21 -48.97 41.66
CA PRO A 413 -21.88 -49.14 40.22
C PRO A 413 -22.78 -48.39 39.21
N MET A 414 -22.33 -48.52 37.96
CA MET A 414 -22.74 -47.99 36.64
C MET A 414 -24.09 -48.44 36.05
N ALA A 415 -24.58 -47.62 35.09
CA ALA A 415 -25.26 -47.97 33.81
C ALA A 415 -26.66 -48.64 33.86
N SER A 416 -27.63 -48.44 32.95
CA SER A 416 -27.80 -47.69 31.68
C SER A 416 -29.28 -47.73 31.28
N ASN A 417 -29.72 -46.73 30.51
CA ASN A 417 -30.78 -46.72 29.48
C ASN A 417 -32.17 -47.33 29.75
N VAL A 418 -33.17 -46.45 29.76
CA VAL A 418 -34.31 -46.45 28.82
C VAL A 418 -34.53 -45.01 28.36
#